data_AF-A0A2D7BTE8-F1
#
_entry.id   AF-A0A2D7BTE8-F1
#
_cell.length_a   1.000
_cell.length_b   1.000
_cell.length_c   1.000
_cell.angle_alpha   90.00
_cell.angle_beta   90.00
_cell.angle_gamma   90.00
#
_symmetry.space_group_name_H-M   'P 1'
#
loop_
_entity.id
_entity.type
_entity.pdbx_description
1 polymer ?
#
loop_
_entity_poly.entity_id
_entity_poly.type
_entity_poly.pdbx_seq_one_letter_code
_entity_poly.pdbx_strand_id
1 'polypeptide(L)'
;MAYKHTGYDTSQTVNSAETNNSFAHGSRGVQRREGIYICKVVDLVDDRYEGYMYVQVIGEYYQGDKSTQASRHEYHRVRRASPYGGAYQYANATNSYGMSGHPPAPGSEVVCVFPNNSAVGIVLGVLPDITRNSSVPTNPGTFIDSESDVVGPTVDPSVKKDGSMNKRPRGAGETVKSSEEFSEHYRDTENHPGLGIDSLRGLSSSSQRRESPTNVFGFNTPGGHHFVMDDGTLPNSDYSLAPDKSRKGGLSNLMRLGSAGGAQILFHDGAGFIYIISQTGKSWIQMSQDGKIDIYAEDDVSMRTSNDFNLYCGGDFNLDADAINIKARKGDMAIETAQGEFNLHSNKDIKLTTDLNGHIKAVGNIRISTDGLIDLNGPQATEATKPTPNNLEINTSIKESITGRVPEAEPWGGHAEEQEMLPQPASPNADLTAKDIDMSKIKNNQQPNSSKGNVQGKGSQRHNPRNSQEKVDNFNENPNNNLSDGRVAGNNLPPQFNERAGPT
;
A
#
# COMPACT_ATOMS: atom_id res chain seq x y z
N MET A 1 72.71 31.35 13.21
CA MET A 1 72.09 31.53 11.89
C MET A 1 70.64 31.92 12.11
N ALA A 2 70.34 33.19 11.91
CA ALA A 2 69.01 33.77 12.05
C ALA A 2 68.27 33.63 10.72
N TYR A 3 67.05 33.11 10.73
CA TYR A 3 66.15 33.16 9.58
C TYR A 3 65.10 34.25 9.82
N LYS A 4 65.06 35.18 8.86
CA LYS A 4 64.26 36.40 8.84
C LYS A 4 62.76 36.09 8.87
N HIS A 5 62.06 36.85 9.69
CA HIS A 5 60.61 37.00 9.67
C HIS A 5 60.25 38.05 8.60
N THR A 6 59.59 37.65 7.53
CA THR A 6 59.01 38.57 6.53
C THR A 6 57.52 38.69 6.83
N GLY A 7 57.14 39.85 7.38
CA GLY A 7 55.74 40.22 7.56
C GLY A 7 55.06 40.42 6.21
N TYR A 8 53.84 39.88 6.09
CA TYR A 8 52.95 40.23 5.00
C TYR A 8 52.01 41.34 5.47
N ASP A 9 51.99 42.38 4.64
CA ASP A 9 51.25 43.63 4.75
C ASP A 9 49.73 43.38 4.67
N THR A 10 49.00 43.73 5.72
CA THR A 10 47.54 43.66 5.75
C THR A 10 46.94 44.96 5.21
N SER A 11 46.91 45.09 3.89
CA SER A 11 45.99 46.00 3.20
C SER A 11 45.52 45.38 1.88
N GLN A 12 44.65 44.37 1.98
CA GLN A 12 43.78 44.04 0.85
C GLN A 12 42.41 44.61 1.11
N THR A 13 42.11 45.63 0.34
CA THR A 13 40.82 46.22 0.03
C THR A 13 39.74 45.15 0.06
N VAL A 14 38.78 45.32 0.97
CA VAL A 14 37.51 44.61 0.92
C VAL A 14 36.80 45.12 -0.33
N ASN A 15 36.97 44.40 -1.44
CA ASN A 15 36.07 44.55 -2.57
C ASN A 15 34.72 44.01 -2.10
N SER A 16 33.83 44.92 -1.70
CA SER A 16 32.41 44.65 -1.66
C SER A 16 32.04 43.96 -2.97
N ALA A 17 31.52 42.75 -2.89
CA ALA A 17 31.04 42.00 -4.04
C ALA A 17 29.87 42.77 -4.67
N GLU A 18 30.19 43.68 -5.58
CA GLU A 18 29.24 44.12 -6.58
C GLU A 18 28.81 42.87 -7.34
N THR A 19 27.51 42.63 -7.40
CA THR A 19 26.90 41.62 -8.26
C THR A 19 27.25 41.96 -9.71
N ASN A 20 28.39 41.46 -10.18
CA ASN A 20 28.78 41.50 -11.57
C ASN A 20 27.76 40.71 -12.38
N ASN A 21 26.72 41.39 -12.88
CA ASN A 21 25.90 40.88 -13.94
C ASN A 21 26.79 40.72 -15.18
N SER A 22 27.34 39.52 -15.38
CA SER A 22 28.17 39.17 -16.53
C SER A 22 27.29 39.08 -17.79
N PHE A 23 26.97 40.23 -18.36
CA PHE A 23 26.48 40.33 -19.74
C PHE A 23 27.69 40.37 -20.68
N ALA A 24 27.85 39.34 -21.50
CA ALA A 24 28.82 39.41 -22.59
C ALA A 24 28.30 40.36 -23.66
N HIS A 25 29.16 41.30 -24.08
CA HIS A 25 28.86 42.17 -25.21
C HIS A 25 28.96 41.38 -26.51
N GLY A 26 27.81 40.93 -27.02
CA GLY A 26 27.72 40.45 -28.40
C GLY A 26 27.98 41.59 -29.39
N SER A 27 28.64 41.30 -30.51
CA SER A 27 29.03 42.22 -31.60
C SER A 27 27.88 43.00 -32.29
N ARG A 28 26.66 42.99 -31.73
CA ARG A 28 25.46 43.65 -32.27
C ARG A 28 24.55 44.30 -31.21
N GLY A 29 25.05 44.58 -30.00
CA GLY A 29 24.29 45.30 -28.97
C GLY A 29 23.17 44.50 -28.29
N VAL A 30 23.06 43.19 -28.52
CA VAL A 30 22.18 42.29 -27.77
C VAL A 30 22.98 41.74 -26.59
N GLN A 31 22.61 42.11 -25.37
CA GLN A 31 23.21 41.54 -24.17
C GLN A 31 22.86 40.05 -24.06
N ARG A 32 23.87 39.18 -24.05
CA ARG A 32 23.70 37.75 -23.78
C ARG A 32 24.06 37.49 -22.33
N ARG A 33 23.18 36.78 -21.61
CA ARG A 33 23.46 36.33 -20.24
C ARG A 33 24.45 35.19 -20.29
N GLU A 34 25.52 35.30 -19.52
CA GLU A 34 26.55 34.27 -19.42
C GLU A 34 26.91 34.02 -17.96
N GLY A 35 26.73 32.78 -17.50
CA GLY A 35 27.04 32.40 -16.12
C GLY A 35 26.05 31.43 -15.49
N ILE A 36 26.22 31.23 -14.18
CA ILE A 36 25.37 30.38 -13.32
C ILE A 36 24.42 31.30 -12.55
N TYR A 37 23.12 30.97 -12.55
CA TYR A 37 22.07 31.76 -11.92
C TYR A 37 21.08 30.88 -11.18
N ILE A 38 20.53 31.40 -10.09
CA ILE A 38 19.34 30.82 -9.46
C ILE A 38 18.12 31.37 -10.21
N CYS A 39 17.23 30.47 -10.62
CA CYS A 39 16.03 30.81 -11.36
C CYS A 39 14.80 30.15 -10.72
N LYS A 40 13.62 30.70 -11.01
CA LYS A 40 12.32 30.16 -10.64
C LYS A 40 11.57 29.69 -11.88
N VAL A 41 11.02 28.48 -11.84
CA VAL A 41 10.24 27.95 -12.97
C VAL A 41 8.94 28.75 -13.14
N VAL A 42 8.64 29.14 -14.38
CA VAL A 42 7.45 29.93 -14.74
C VAL A 42 6.44 29.08 -15.51
N ASP A 43 6.90 28.32 -16.51
CA ASP A 43 6.06 27.44 -17.33
C ASP A 43 6.85 26.22 -17.81
N LEU A 44 6.12 25.14 -18.05
CA LEU A 44 6.62 23.84 -18.47
C LEU A 44 6.12 23.43 -19.86
N VAL A 45 5.13 24.14 -20.39
CA VAL A 45 4.51 23.80 -21.67
C VAL A 45 5.44 24.20 -22.82
N ASP A 46 6.13 23.21 -23.39
CA ASP A 46 6.95 23.36 -24.59
C ASP A 46 6.16 22.91 -25.81
N ASP A 47 5.89 23.85 -26.71
CA ASP A 47 5.16 23.65 -27.96
C ASP A 47 5.87 22.70 -28.94
N ARG A 48 7.16 22.45 -28.72
CA ARG A 48 7.99 21.60 -29.58
C ARG A 48 8.20 20.19 -29.05
N TYR A 49 7.72 19.87 -27.85
CA TYR A 49 7.94 18.56 -27.20
C TYR A 49 9.43 18.18 -27.08
N GLU A 50 10.32 19.17 -27.03
CA GLU A 50 11.77 19.00 -26.92
C GLU A 50 12.23 19.00 -25.44
N GLY A 51 11.29 19.28 -24.52
CA GLY A 51 11.53 19.26 -23.08
C GLY A 51 12.08 20.57 -22.52
N TYR A 52 11.85 21.69 -23.23
CA TYR A 52 12.17 23.02 -22.72
C TYR A 52 11.20 23.44 -21.61
N MET A 53 11.62 24.45 -20.86
CA MET A 53 10.85 25.12 -19.83
C MET A 53 11.23 26.60 -19.79
N TYR A 54 10.40 27.41 -19.16
CA TYR A 54 10.58 28.86 -19.06
C TYR A 54 10.88 29.25 -17.62
N VAL A 55 11.93 30.05 -17.42
CA VAL A 55 12.40 30.41 -16.08
C VAL A 55 12.62 31.92 -15.94
N GLN A 56 12.38 32.40 -14.73
CA GLN A 56 12.70 33.75 -14.30
C GLN A 56 14.00 33.72 -13.49
N VAL A 57 14.99 34.53 -13.87
CA VAL A 57 16.20 34.73 -13.06
C VAL A 57 15.84 35.51 -11.80
N ILE A 58 16.25 35.01 -10.62
CA ILE A 58 16.01 35.69 -9.35
C ILE A 58 16.92 36.92 -9.24
N GLY A 59 16.38 38.05 -8.78
CA GLY A 59 17.13 39.31 -8.64
C GLY A 59 17.01 40.26 -9.84
N GLU A 60 16.27 39.88 -10.88
CA GLU A 60 16.02 40.73 -12.05
C GLU A 60 14.60 41.31 -12.08
N TYR A 61 14.44 42.39 -12.87
CA TYR A 61 13.14 43.04 -13.05
C TYR A 61 12.10 42.04 -13.57
N TYR A 62 10.95 42.04 -12.90
CA TYR A 62 9.76 41.31 -13.29
C TYR A 62 9.35 41.69 -14.71
N GLN A 63 9.28 40.70 -15.62
CA GLN A 63 9.00 40.94 -17.05
C GLN A 63 7.51 41.22 -17.36
N GLY A 64 6.61 41.21 -16.37
CA GLY A 64 5.19 41.53 -16.57
C GLY A 64 4.26 40.38 -16.21
N ASP A 65 2.98 40.53 -16.57
CA ASP A 65 1.89 39.61 -16.22
C ASP A 65 2.19 38.15 -16.64
N LYS A 66 1.88 37.18 -15.76
CA LYS A 66 2.07 35.74 -15.99
C LYS A 66 0.75 35.02 -16.30
N SER A 67 -0.33 35.77 -16.46
CA SER A 67 -1.68 35.22 -16.67
C SER A 67 -1.81 34.42 -17.96
N THR A 68 -1.19 34.88 -19.05
CA THR A 68 -1.26 34.21 -20.36
C THR A 68 -0.02 33.36 -20.65
N GLN A 69 -0.20 32.29 -21.44
CA GLN A 69 0.92 31.47 -21.89
C GLN A 69 1.93 32.27 -22.72
N ALA A 70 1.45 33.15 -23.60
CA ALA A 70 2.31 34.01 -24.41
C ALA A 70 3.27 34.84 -23.53
N SER A 71 2.74 35.46 -22.48
CA SER A 71 3.55 36.24 -21.53
C SER A 71 4.50 35.38 -20.70
N ARG A 72 4.12 34.14 -20.36
CA ARG A 72 5.04 33.20 -19.69
C ARG A 72 6.17 32.72 -20.60
N HIS A 73 5.96 32.68 -21.91
CA HIS A 73 6.96 32.29 -22.90
C HIS A 73 7.93 33.44 -23.25
N GLU A 74 7.71 34.66 -22.76
CA GLU A 74 8.66 35.78 -22.87
C GLU A 74 9.87 35.61 -21.93
N TYR A 75 9.73 34.77 -20.90
CA TYR A 75 10.80 34.41 -19.96
C TYR A 75 11.87 33.55 -20.64
N HIS A 76 13.00 33.36 -19.95
CA HIS A 76 14.14 32.66 -20.52
C HIS A 76 13.83 31.17 -20.76
N ARG A 77 13.92 30.74 -22.02
CA ARG A 77 13.82 29.34 -22.41
C ARG A 77 15.08 28.59 -21.97
N VAL A 78 14.89 27.48 -21.27
CA VAL A 78 15.96 26.60 -20.77
C VAL A 78 15.62 25.14 -21.03
N ARG A 79 16.64 24.30 -21.18
CA ARG A 79 16.50 22.83 -21.29
C ARG A 79 17.04 22.15 -20.04
N ARG A 80 16.52 20.98 -19.70
CA ARG A 80 17.01 20.20 -18.55
C ARG A 80 18.24 19.37 -18.94
N ALA A 81 19.26 19.38 -18.10
CA ALA A 81 20.35 18.41 -18.19
C ALA A 81 19.87 17.09 -17.56
N SER A 82 19.91 16.00 -18.34
CA SER A 82 19.71 14.66 -17.77
C SER A 82 21.01 14.17 -17.14
N PRO A 83 20.98 13.57 -15.94
CA PRO A 83 22.19 13.05 -15.29
C PRO A 83 22.75 11.80 -15.99
N TYR A 84 21.97 11.16 -16.87
CA TYR A 84 22.40 10.00 -17.65
C TYR A 84 21.67 9.98 -18.99
N GLY A 85 22.43 9.85 -20.08
CA GLY A 85 21.84 9.62 -21.40
C GLY A 85 22.83 9.74 -22.55
N GLY A 86 22.37 9.36 -23.73
CA GLY A 86 23.15 9.37 -24.97
C GLY A 86 22.34 8.88 -26.16
N ALA A 87 22.97 8.81 -27.33
CA ALA A 87 22.36 8.29 -28.54
C ALA A 87 23.39 7.60 -29.44
N TYR A 88 23.03 6.44 -29.99
CA TYR A 88 23.80 5.77 -31.03
C TYR A 88 23.21 6.09 -32.40
N GLN A 89 24.06 6.58 -33.31
CA GLN A 89 23.69 6.87 -34.68
C GLN A 89 23.97 5.67 -35.58
N TYR A 90 22.93 5.18 -36.27
CA TYR A 90 23.00 4.18 -37.32
C TYR A 90 22.66 4.83 -38.67
N ALA A 91 22.96 4.13 -39.78
CA ALA A 91 22.78 4.68 -41.13
C ALA A 91 21.37 5.25 -41.40
N ASN A 92 20.32 4.62 -40.85
CA ASN A 92 18.92 5.00 -41.07
C ASN A 92 18.12 5.26 -39.77
N ALA A 93 18.76 5.24 -38.60
CA ALA A 93 18.07 5.36 -37.31
C ALA A 93 18.99 5.91 -36.22
N THR A 94 18.40 6.51 -35.18
CA THR A 94 19.12 6.89 -33.95
C THR A 94 18.43 6.23 -32.76
N ASN A 95 19.19 5.53 -31.93
CA ASN A 95 18.68 4.93 -30.70
C ASN A 95 19.15 5.74 -29.50
N SER A 96 18.23 6.41 -28.83
CA SER A 96 18.50 7.23 -27.63
C SER A 96 18.23 6.44 -26.36
N TYR A 97 19.07 6.62 -25.34
CA TYR A 97 18.91 6.03 -24.02
C TYR A 97 19.18 7.09 -22.94
N GLY A 98 18.66 6.89 -21.74
CA GLY A 98 18.91 7.81 -20.62
C GLY A 98 17.87 7.73 -19.52
N MET A 99 17.99 8.66 -18.59
CA MET A 99 17.02 8.89 -17.52
C MET A 99 16.09 10.04 -17.89
N SER A 100 14.79 9.86 -17.70
CA SER A 100 13.78 10.90 -17.83
C SER A 100 13.04 11.07 -16.51
N GLY A 101 12.84 12.32 -16.11
CA GLY A 101 12.09 12.68 -14.92
C GLY A 101 11.04 13.74 -15.23
N HIS A 102 10.11 13.95 -14.31
CA HIS A 102 9.17 15.06 -14.36
C HIS A 102 9.94 16.39 -14.28
N PRO A 103 9.56 17.42 -15.06
CA PRO A 103 10.17 18.74 -14.89
C PRO A 103 9.81 19.33 -13.52
N PRO A 104 10.69 20.15 -12.91
CA PRO A 104 10.38 20.83 -11.66
C PRO A 104 9.15 21.71 -11.83
N ALA A 105 8.20 21.66 -10.89
CA ALA A 105 6.93 22.36 -11.02
C ALA A 105 7.08 23.88 -11.13
N PRO A 106 6.13 24.61 -11.74
CA PRO A 106 6.12 26.07 -11.71
C PRO A 106 6.23 26.59 -10.27
N GLY A 107 7.17 27.50 -10.03
CA GLY A 107 7.49 28.01 -8.71
C GLY A 107 8.69 27.35 -8.03
N SER A 108 9.19 26.20 -8.50
CA SER A 108 10.41 25.59 -7.97
C SER A 108 11.65 26.43 -8.29
N GLU A 109 12.60 26.46 -7.35
CA GLU A 109 13.91 27.07 -7.55
C GLU A 109 14.88 26.08 -8.21
N VAL A 110 15.61 26.56 -9.22
CA VAL A 110 16.52 25.75 -10.04
C VAL A 110 17.84 26.48 -10.26
N VAL A 111 18.92 25.71 -10.42
CA VAL A 111 20.21 26.24 -10.86
C VAL A 111 20.27 26.16 -12.39
N CYS A 112 20.41 27.31 -13.03
CA CYS A 112 20.53 27.44 -14.48
C CYS A 112 21.91 27.94 -14.88
N VAL A 113 22.39 27.49 -16.04
CA VAL A 113 23.58 28.02 -16.71
C VAL A 113 23.18 28.55 -18.07
N PHE A 114 23.59 29.77 -18.38
CA PHE A 114 23.45 30.35 -19.72
C PHE A 114 24.83 30.36 -20.38
N PRO A 115 25.09 29.49 -21.36
CA PRO A 115 26.38 29.47 -22.04
C PRO A 115 26.38 30.46 -23.21
N ASN A 116 27.54 31.06 -23.48
CA ASN A 116 27.73 32.05 -24.57
C ASN A 116 27.26 31.54 -25.95
N ASN A 117 27.50 30.26 -26.20
CA ASN A 117 27.28 29.62 -27.50
C ASN A 117 25.84 29.11 -27.71
N SER A 118 24.91 29.36 -26.79
CA SER A 118 23.52 28.92 -26.90
C SER A 118 22.56 30.08 -26.63
N ALA A 119 21.48 30.16 -27.43
CA ALA A 119 20.36 31.05 -27.11
C ALA A 119 19.46 30.49 -26.00
N VAL A 120 19.70 29.25 -25.58
CA VAL A 120 18.92 28.53 -24.56
C VAL A 120 19.81 28.21 -23.37
N GLY A 121 19.34 28.50 -22.16
CA GLY A 121 20.00 28.06 -20.93
C GLY A 121 19.81 26.57 -20.63
N ILE A 122 20.53 26.08 -19.62
CA ILE A 122 20.54 24.68 -19.19
C ILE A 122 20.26 24.64 -17.69
N VAL A 123 19.24 23.91 -17.28
CA VAL A 123 18.97 23.60 -15.88
C VAL A 123 19.88 22.45 -15.45
N LEU A 124 20.71 22.69 -14.42
CA LEU A 124 21.59 21.68 -13.84
C LEU A 124 20.91 20.85 -12.76
N GLY A 125 19.97 21.44 -12.02
CA GLY A 125 19.30 20.77 -10.92
C GLY A 125 18.29 21.67 -10.21
N VAL A 126 17.56 21.07 -9.29
CA VAL A 126 16.60 21.75 -8.42
C VAL A 126 17.29 22.12 -7.12
N LEU A 127 17.06 23.33 -6.65
CA LEU A 127 17.37 23.70 -5.27
C LEU A 127 16.11 23.41 -4.45
N PRO A 128 16.10 22.36 -3.62
CA PRO A 128 14.97 22.12 -2.74
C PRO A 128 14.85 23.29 -1.78
N ASP A 129 13.61 23.73 -1.55
CA ASP A 129 13.34 24.74 -0.55
C ASP A 129 13.87 24.28 0.81
N ILE A 130 14.58 25.17 1.50
CA ILE A 130 14.95 24.92 2.89
C ILE A 130 13.67 24.60 3.66
N THR A 131 13.70 23.51 4.45
CA THR A 131 12.57 23.00 5.25
C THR A 131 11.45 22.25 4.51
N ARG A 132 11.51 22.09 3.17
CA ARG A 132 10.49 21.36 2.39
C ARG A 132 11.09 20.21 1.57
N ASN A 133 11.66 19.24 2.26
CA ASN A 133 12.19 18.01 1.69
C ASN A 133 11.88 16.77 2.55
N SER A 134 10.88 16.84 3.44
CA SER A 134 10.50 15.68 4.25
C SER A 134 9.81 14.60 3.41
N SER A 135 9.06 15.01 2.39
CA SER A 135 8.32 14.12 1.49
C SER A 135 9.19 13.45 0.42
N VAL A 136 10.51 13.39 0.59
CA VAL A 136 11.43 12.69 -0.31
C VAL A 136 12.21 11.65 0.50
N PRO A 137 12.28 10.38 0.06
CA PRO A 137 11.64 9.81 -1.12
C PRO A 137 10.19 9.35 -0.92
N THR A 138 9.65 9.36 0.30
CA THR A 138 8.25 8.99 0.58
C THR A 138 7.56 10.05 1.43
N ASN A 139 6.29 9.83 1.75
CA ASN A 139 5.58 10.61 2.78
C ASN A 139 5.82 9.95 4.15
N PRO A 140 6.68 10.53 5.00
CA PRO A 140 6.94 9.96 6.30
C PRO A 140 5.72 10.10 7.23
N GLY A 141 5.55 9.14 8.14
CA GLY A 141 4.54 9.20 9.19
C GLY A 141 4.94 10.13 10.33
N THR A 142 3.98 10.91 10.84
CA THR A 142 4.16 11.81 11.99
C THR A 142 2.84 11.98 12.74
N PHE A 143 2.91 12.51 13.97
CA PHE A 143 1.75 13.13 14.60
C PHE A 143 1.25 14.34 13.81
N ILE A 144 -0.06 14.44 13.67
CA ILE A 144 -0.71 15.56 12.98
C ILE A 144 -0.97 16.67 14.00
N ASP A 145 -0.46 17.87 13.72
CA ASP A 145 -0.55 19.01 14.66
C ASP A 145 -1.99 19.52 14.95
N SER A 146 -3.00 18.99 14.24
CA SER A 146 -4.41 19.32 14.44
C SER A 146 -5.20 18.27 15.23
N GLU A 147 -4.65 17.07 15.47
CA GLU A 147 -5.36 15.95 16.08
C GLU A 147 -4.47 15.25 17.13
N SER A 148 -5.00 15.02 18.33
CA SER A 148 -4.27 14.31 19.39
C SER A 148 -4.17 12.82 19.06
N ASP A 149 -2.96 12.26 19.20
CA ASP A 149 -2.69 10.82 19.11
C ASP A 149 -3.03 10.17 17.76
N VAL A 150 -3.11 10.97 16.69
CA VAL A 150 -3.31 10.47 15.33
C VAL A 150 -2.01 10.56 14.54
N VAL A 151 -1.62 9.43 13.97
CA VAL A 151 -0.45 9.30 13.11
C VAL A 151 -0.89 8.93 11.71
N GLY A 152 -0.25 9.56 10.73
CA GLY A 152 -0.48 9.28 9.32
C GLY A 152 0.62 9.90 8.45
N PRO A 153 0.60 9.64 7.14
CA PRO A 153 1.52 10.27 6.21
C PRO A 153 1.27 11.78 6.16
N THR A 154 2.35 12.55 6.20
CA THR A 154 2.31 14.00 6.15
C THR A 154 3.09 14.56 4.97
N VAL A 155 2.74 15.78 4.57
CA VAL A 155 3.54 16.58 3.65
C VAL A 155 4.08 17.83 4.32
N ASP A 156 5.08 18.41 3.68
CA ASP A 156 5.60 19.71 4.08
C ASP A 156 4.54 20.84 3.93
N PRO A 157 4.58 21.86 4.80
CA PRO A 157 3.64 22.98 4.75
C PRO A 157 3.81 23.84 3.49
N SER A 158 2.70 24.34 2.95
CA SER A 158 2.68 25.23 1.78
C SER A 158 3.33 26.60 2.08
N VAL A 159 3.95 27.20 1.05
CA VAL A 159 4.39 28.61 1.04
C VAL A 159 3.29 29.63 1.33
N LYS A 160 2.00 29.28 1.13
CA LYS A 160 0.87 30.22 1.21
C LYS A 160 0.22 30.32 2.60
N LYS A 161 0.64 29.52 3.60
CA LYS A 161 0.05 29.59 4.94
C LYS A 161 0.81 30.60 5.82
N ASP A 162 0.04 31.37 6.57
CA ASP A 162 0.51 32.34 7.58
C ASP A 162 1.59 31.75 8.49
N GLY A 163 2.66 32.51 8.72
CA GLY A 163 3.84 32.13 9.50
C GLY A 163 3.58 31.86 10.98
N SER A 164 2.32 31.95 11.43
CA SER A 164 1.89 31.63 12.78
C SER A 164 1.64 30.13 13.02
N MET A 165 1.61 29.28 11.98
CA MET A 165 1.38 27.83 12.12
C MET A 165 2.11 27.03 11.03
N ASN A 166 3.37 26.66 11.27
CA ASN A 166 4.08 25.61 10.51
C ASN A 166 3.54 24.22 10.87
N LYS A 167 2.22 24.06 10.72
CA LYS A 167 1.53 22.80 10.97
C LYS A 167 1.74 21.87 9.81
N ARG A 168 2.17 20.65 10.09
CA ARG A 168 2.26 19.53 9.15
C ARG A 168 0.84 19.08 8.79
N PRO A 169 0.33 19.38 7.57
CA PRO A 169 -0.99 18.90 7.18
C PRO A 169 -0.98 17.38 7.01
N ARG A 170 -2.12 16.74 7.33
CA ARG A 170 -2.45 15.45 6.70
C ARG A 170 -2.65 15.73 5.23
N GLY A 171 -2.10 14.89 4.35
CA GLY A 171 -2.37 15.06 2.92
C GLY A 171 -3.78 14.61 2.50
N ALA A 172 -4.72 14.45 3.43
CA ALA A 172 -6.13 14.38 3.08
C ALA A 172 -6.47 15.58 2.17
N GLY A 173 -7.16 15.29 1.06
CA GLY A 173 -7.34 16.21 -0.06
C GLY A 173 -7.65 17.64 0.38
N GLU A 174 -8.42 17.82 1.47
CA GLU A 174 -8.88 19.08 2.08
C GLU A 174 -7.80 20.10 2.43
N THR A 175 -6.65 19.66 2.94
CA THR A 175 -5.59 20.58 3.36
C THR A 175 -4.69 21.05 2.22
N VAL A 176 -4.80 20.40 1.05
CA VAL A 176 -4.12 20.73 -0.22
C VAL A 176 -5.10 21.38 -1.22
N LYS A 177 -6.38 21.57 -0.86
CA LYS A 177 -7.43 22.19 -1.71
C LYS A 177 -7.31 23.71 -1.80
N SER A 178 -6.51 24.21 -2.72
CA SER A 178 -6.84 25.51 -3.34
C SER A 178 -6.78 25.50 -4.86
N SER A 179 -6.56 24.34 -5.48
CA SER A 179 -6.78 24.12 -6.90
C SER A 179 -7.46 22.77 -7.07
N GLU A 180 -8.64 22.78 -7.70
CA GLU A 180 -9.44 21.59 -8.02
C GLU A 180 -8.64 20.51 -8.79
N GLU A 181 -7.50 20.87 -9.38
CA GLU A 181 -6.60 19.98 -10.12
C GLU A 181 -5.76 19.02 -9.25
N PHE A 182 -5.59 19.25 -7.94
CA PHE A 182 -4.67 18.47 -7.11
C PHE A 182 -5.36 17.45 -6.16
N SER A 183 -6.69 17.50 -6.05
CA SER A 183 -7.45 16.70 -5.08
C SER A 183 -7.50 15.20 -5.39
N GLU A 184 -7.12 14.76 -6.59
CA GLU A 184 -7.18 13.34 -6.98
C GLU A 184 -5.85 12.59 -6.75
N HIS A 185 -4.74 13.30 -6.56
CA HIS A 185 -3.40 12.69 -6.56
C HIS A 185 -2.89 12.29 -5.16
N TYR A 186 -3.57 12.70 -4.09
CA TYR A 186 -3.14 12.44 -2.71
C TYR A 186 -4.17 11.59 -1.98
N ARG A 187 -4.14 10.27 -2.24
CA ARG A 187 -4.92 9.25 -1.52
C ARG A 187 -4.02 8.24 -0.84
N ASP A 188 -2.91 8.72 -0.30
CA ASP A 188 -1.93 7.91 0.40
C ASP A 188 -2.45 7.47 1.78
N THR A 189 -2.44 6.15 2.01
CA THR A 189 -2.83 5.39 3.21
C THR A 189 -4.30 5.34 3.63
N GLU A 190 -5.13 6.35 3.39
CA GLU A 190 -6.54 6.34 3.84
C GLU A 190 -7.43 5.31 3.10
N ASN A 191 -6.89 4.72 2.02
CA ASN A 191 -7.55 3.67 1.22
C ASN A 191 -7.00 2.25 1.47
N HIS A 192 -6.00 2.06 2.34
CA HIS A 192 -5.62 0.73 2.79
C HIS A 192 -6.38 0.42 4.08
N PRO A 193 -7.53 -0.30 4.03
CA PRO A 193 -8.08 -0.86 5.24
C PRO A 193 -6.99 -1.74 5.88
N GLY A 194 -6.51 -1.33 7.06
CA GLY A 194 -5.62 -2.14 7.90
C GLY A 194 -4.14 -1.78 7.98
N LEU A 195 -3.56 -1.07 6.99
CA LEU A 195 -2.12 -0.75 7.04
C LEU A 195 -1.77 0.65 7.58
N GLY A 196 -2.76 1.54 7.75
CA GLY A 196 -2.50 2.97 8.05
C GLY A 196 -1.71 3.27 9.33
N ILE A 197 -1.53 2.27 10.20
CA ILE A 197 -0.81 2.36 11.47
C ILE A 197 0.16 1.19 11.68
N ASP A 198 0.39 0.39 10.64
CA ASP A 198 1.43 -0.62 10.64
C ASP A 198 2.76 0.09 10.34
N SER A 199 3.67 0.13 11.32
CA SER A 199 5.01 0.71 11.22
C SER A 199 5.94 -0.02 10.27
N LEU A 200 5.69 -1.31 10.02
CA LEU A 200 6.54 -2.15 9.17
C LEU A 200 6.04 -2.09 7.73
N ARG A 201 4.75 -2.41 7.53
CA ARG A 201 4.17 -2.61 6.19
C ARG A 201 3.57 -1.33 5.62
N GLY A 202 2.99 -0.50 6.47
CA GLY A 202 2.19 0.65 6.05
C GLY A 202 2.99 1.94 6.05
N LEU A 203 3.03 2.60 7.20
CA LEU A 203 3.66 3.91 7.37
C LEU A 203 5.14 3.84 7.00
N SER A 204 5.59 4.80 6.20
CA SER A 204 7.01 4.97 5.92
C SER A 204 7.62 5.94 6.93
N SER A 205 8.87 5.73 7.32
CA SER A 205 9.69 6.72 8.04
C SER A 205 10.75 7.35 7.13
N SER A 206 10.93 6.79 5.93
CA SER A 206 12.03 7.05 5.01
C SER A 206 11.97 8.46 4.45
N SER A 207 12.75 9.35 5.04
CA SER A 207 12.78 10.77 4.69
C SER A 207 14.20 11.30 4.70
N GLN A 208 14.52 12.23 3.80
CA GLN A 208 15.76 13.01 3.84
C GLN A 208 15.95 13.77 5.15
N ARG A 209 14.87 13.98 5.92
CA ARG A 209 14.90 14.69 7.20
C ARG A 209 14.83 13.77 8.42
N ARG A 210 14.85 12.44 8.23
CA ARG A 210 14.80 11.49 9.34
C ARG A 210 16.03 11.61 10.23
N GLU A 211 17.21 11.66 9.64
CA GLU A 211 18.51 11.91 10.29
C GLU A 211 19.45 12.69 9.38
N SER A 212 20.54 13.23 9.95
CA SER A 212 21.61 13.93 9.23
C SER A 212 22.98 13.37 9.63
N PRO A 213 23.79 12.85 8.69
CA PRO A 213 23.46 12.64 7.28
C PRO A 213 22.33 11.60 7.10
N THR A 214 21.61 11.67 5.99
CA THR A 214 20.50 10.74 5.71
C THR A 214 21.02 9.39 5.22
N ASN A 215 20.45 8.31 5.75
CA ASN A 215 20.65 6.94 5.26
C ASN A 215 19.59 6.51 4.23
N VAL A 216 18.78 7.47 3.78
CA VAL A 216 17.66 7.21 2.88
C VAL A 216 18.02 7.66 1.48
N PHE A 217 17.96 6.72 0.55
CA PHE A 217 18.06 6.99 -0.87
C PHE A 217 16.73 6.68 -1.57
N GLY A 218 16.38 7.46 -2.57
CA GLY A 218 15.20 7.17 -3.37
C GLY A 218 14.66 8.36 -4.12
N PHE A 219 13.51 8.16 -4.74
CA PHE A 219 12.78 9.19 -5.45
C PHE A 219 11.27 8.91 -5.40
N ASN A 220 10.49 9.98 -5.43
CA ASN A 220 9.07 9.94 -5.71
C ASN A 220 8.71 10.75 -6.96
N THR A 221 7.58 10.38 -7.53
CA THR A 221 6.91 11.15 -8.58
C THR A 221 5.93 12.14 -7.94
N PRO A 222 5.57 13.23 -8.64
CA PRO A 222 4.52 14.15 -8.16
C PRO A 222 3.18 13.46 -7.86
N GLY A 223 2.89 12.35 -8.53
CA GLY A 223 1.70 11.54 -8.29
C GLY A 223 1.78 10.59 -7.11
N GLY A 224 2.92 10.44 -6.43
CA GLY A 224 3.05 9.62 -5.22
C GLY A 224 3.64 8.21 -5.42
N HIS A 225 3.95 7.81 -6.66
CA HIS A 225 4.78 6.60 -6.87
C HIS A 225 6.18 6.83 -6.30
N HIS A 226 6.75 5.85 -5.62
CA HIS A 226 8.04 5.99 -4.96
C HIS A 226 8.90 4.73 -5.05
N PHE A 227 10.20 4.96 -5.03
CA PHE A 227 11.24 3.95 -4.83
C PHE A 227 12.14 4.40 -3.70
N VAL A 228 12.43 3.48 -2.78
CA VAL A 228 13.18 3.74 -1.54
C VAL A 228 14.16 2.63 -1.30
N MET A 229 15.38 3.02 -0.95
CA MET A 229 16.40 2.19 -0.33
C MET A 229 16.78 2.86 0.98
N ASP A 230 16.61 2.14 2.08
CA ASP A 230 16.74 2.68 3.42
C ASP A 230 17.66 1.79 4.24
N ASP A 231 18.87 2.29 4.51
CA ASP A 231 19.90 1.53 5.24
C ASP A 231 19.66 1.50 6.77
N GLY A 232 18.44 1.84 7.19
CA GLY A 232 17.99 1.86 8.57
C GLY A 232 18.44 3.09 9.36
N THR A 233 17.77 3.29 10.49
CA THR A 233 18.08 4.40 11.40
C THR A 233 19.45 4.27 12.02
N LEU A 234 20.04 5.42 12.38
CA LEU A 234 21.23 5.50 13.22
C LEU A 234 20.88 6.12 14.58
N PRO A 235 21.54 5.70 15.67
CA PRO A 235 21.44 6.38 16.96
C PRO A 235 21.98 7.81 16.86
N ASN A 236 21.43 8.71 17.68
CA ASN A 236 21.95 10.06 17.77
C ASN A 236 23.39 10.07 18.33
N SER A 237 24.32 10.69 17.61
CA SER A 237 25.74 10.82 17.95
C SER A 237 26.35 12.09 17.35
N ASP A 238 27.65 12.31 17.53
CA ASP A 238 28.38 13.42 16.90
C ASP A 238 28.44 13.31 15.36
N TYR A 239 28.23 12.10 14.82
CA TYR A 239 28.26 11.82 13.38
C TYR A 239 26.88 11.58 12.77
N SER A 240 25.83 11.49 13.59
CA SER A 240 24.45 11.32 13.14
C SER A 240 23.50 12.08 14.07
N LEU A 241 22.87 13.13 13.54
CA LEU A 241 21.90 13.92 14.27
C LEU A 241 20.49 13.40 13.97
N ALA A 242 19.79 12.99 15.04
CA ALA A 242 18.38 12.65 15.01
C ALA A 242 17.59 13.62 15.92
N PRO A 243 16.31 13.91 15.60
CA PRO A 243 15.41 14.61 16.52
C PRO A 243 15.29 13.87 17.85
N ASP A 244 15.00 12.57 17.81
CA ASP A 244 14.94 11.76 19.01
C ASP A 244 16.36 11.37 19.47
N LYS A 245 16.79 11.94 20.61
CA LYS A 245 18.09 11.62 21.24
C LYS A 245 18.18 10.18 21.73
N SER A 246 17.04 9.52 21.93
CA SER A 246 16.95 8.11 22.35
C SER A 246 16.71 7.13 21.19
N ARG A 247 16.77 7.61 19.94
CA ARG A 247 16.59 6.78 18.74
C ARG A 247 17.51 5.57 18.75
N LYS A 248 16.91 4.40 18.49
CA LYS A 248 17.64 3.15 18.26
C LYS A 248 18.10 3.07 16.80
N GLY A 249 19.26 2.45 16.59
CA GLY A 249 19.74 2.13 15.25
C GLY A 249 19.10 0.86 14.70
N GLY A 250 19.06 0.72 13.38
CA GLY A 250 18.62 -0.48 12.66
C GLY A 250 17.11 -0.60 12.44
N LEU A 251 16.32 0.41 12.82
CA LEU A 251 14.88 0.45 12.53
C LEU A 251 14.65 0.89 11.09
N SER A 252 13.52 0.49 10.49
CA SER A 252 13.16 0.86 9.11
C SER A 252 14.25 0.56 8.06
N ASN A 253 15.01 -0.52 8.24
CA ASN A 253 15.96 -1.01 7.26
C ASN A 253 15.21 -1.79 6.17
N LEU A 254 15.01 -1.18 5.00
CA LEU A 254 14.10 -1.68 3.98
C LEU A 254 14.37 -1.16 2.56
N MET A 255 13.85 -1.88 1.57
CA MET A 255 13.63 -1.39 0.22
C MET A 255 12.14 -1.40 -0.11
N ARG A 256 11.62 -0.30 -0.68
CA ARG A 256 10.19 -0.15 -1.00
C ARG A 256 9.98 0.34 -2.41
N LEU A 257 9.07 -0.33 -3.11
CA LEU A 257 8.46 0.12 -4.35
C LEU A 257 6.98 0.34 -4.07
N GLY A 258 6.53 1.58 -4.17
CA GLY A 258 5.14 1.95 -3.92
C GLY A 258 4.51 2.67 -5.09
N SER A 259 3.26 2.36 -5.35
CA SER A 259 2.42 3.08 -6.30
C SER A 259 1.60 4.17 -5.60
N ALA A 260 1.21 5.21 -6.34
CA ALA A 260 0.31 6.24 -5.86
C ALA A 260 -1.03 5.71 -5.30
N GLY A 261 -1.54 4.62 -5.90
CA GLY A 261 -2.78 3.96 -5.48
C GLY A 261 -2.60 2.98 -4.33
N GLY A 262 -1.40 2.85 -3.77
CA GLY A 262 -1.15 2.06 -2.57
C GLY A 262 -0.58 0.64 -2.77
N ALA A 263 -0.56 0.10 -3.99
CA ALA A 263 0.12 -1.18 -4.21
C ALA A 263 1.60 -1.03 -3.87
N GLN A 264 2.14 -2.06 -3.23
CA GLN A 264 3.49 -2.03 -2.69
C GLN A 264 4.18 -3.38 -2.82
N ILE A 265 5.49 -3.30 -3.04
CA ILE A 265 6.45 -4.38 -2.78
C ILE A 265 7.45 -3.84 -1.75
N LEU A 266 7.63 -4.57 -0.67
CA LEU A 266 8.48 -4.21 0.45
C LEU A 266 9.41 -5.37 0.79
N PHE A 267 10.69 -5.06 0.93
CA PHE A 267 11.72 -5.92 1.49
C PHE A 267 12.14 -5.26 2.79
N HIS A 268 11.89 -5.89 3.93
CA HIS A 268 12.17 -5.29 5.23
C HIS A 268 13.24 -6.11 5.93
N ASP A 269 14.50 -5.68 5.82
CA ASP A 269 15.66 -6.38 6.39
C ASP A 269 15.68 -6.28 7.93
N GLY A 270 15.12 -5.20 8.50
CA GLY A 270 14.98 -5.05 9.96
C GLY A 270 14.09 -6.12 10.63
N ALA A 271 12.90 -6.34 10.07
CA ALA A 271 11.91 -7.32 10.55
C ALA A 271 11.99 -8.68 9.84
N GLY A 272 12.81 -8.81 8.79
CA GLY A 272 13.12 -10.08 8.13
C GLY A 272 12.04 -10.63 7.19
N PHE A 273 11.22 -9.77 6.56
CA PHE A 273 10.14 -10.24 5.68
C PHE A 273 10.11 -9.55 4.31
N ILE A 274 9.43 -10.19 3.36
CA ILE A 274 9.07 -9.63 2.06
C ILE A 274 7.54 -9.57 2.00
N TYR A 275 6.99 -8.44 1.55
CA TYR A 275 5.56 -8.20 1.51
C TYR A 275 5.12 -7.58 0.18
N ILE A 276 4.03 -8.11 -0.37
CA ILE A 276 3.41 -7.62 -1.60
C ILE A 276 1.93 -7.44 -1.35
N ILE A 277 1.38 -6.26 -1.67
CA ILE A 277 -0.03 -5.95 -1.49
C ILE A 277 -0.61 -5.21 -2.70
N SER A 278 -1.86 -5.53 -3.03
CA SER A 278 -2.64 -4.81 -4.04
C SER A 278 -3.03 -3.40 -3.58
N GLN A 279 -3.42 -2.53 -4.52
CA GLN A 279 -3.81 -1.14 -4.25
C GLN A 279 -4.90 -1.02 -3.17
N THR A 280 -5.85 -1.96 -3.16
CA THR A 280 -7.02 -1.95 -2.27
C THR A 280 -6.81 -2.75 -0.98
N GLY A 281 -5.69 -3.46 -0.84
CA GLY A 281 -5.43 -4.37 0.28
C GLY A 281 -6.25 -5.67 0.29
N LYS A 282 -7.03 -5.93 -0.77
CA LYS A 282 -7.89 -7.12 -0.90
C LYS A 282 -7.13 -8.41 -1.20
N SER A 283 -5.83 -8.30 -1.46
CA SER A 283 -4.94 -9.43 -1.66
C SER A 283 -3.51 -9.05 -1.29
N TRP A 284 -2.82 -9.99 -0.65
CA TRP A 284 -1.45 -9.82 -0.23
C TRP A 284 -0.71 -11.16 -0.12
N ILE A 285 0.61 -11.09 -0.19
CA ILE A 285 1.53 -12.21 0.03
C ILE A 285 2.64 -11.73 0.95
N GLN A 286 2.95 -12.53 1.98
CA GLN A 286 4.07 -12.31 2.87
C GLN A 286 4.98 -13.53 2.90
N MET A 287 6.30 -13.30 2.86
CA MET A 287 7.32 -14.30 3.16
C MET A 287 8.04 -13.83 4.42
N SER A 288 7.90 -14.58 5.51
CA SER A 288 8.40 -14.22 6.84
C SER A 288 9.76 -14.86 7.14
N GLN A 289 10.48 -14.29 8.11
CA GLN A 289 11.83 -14.75 8.51
C GLN A 289 11.85 -16.20 9.02
N ASP A 290 10.74 -16.66 9.59
CA ASP A 290 10.56 -18.03 10.09
C ASP A 290 10.29 -19.06 8.97
N GLY A 291 10.37 -18.64 7.71
CA GLY A 291 10.20 -19.50 6.55
C GLY A 291 8.74 -19.74 6.17
N LYS A 292 7.79 -19.02 6.78
CA LYS A 292 6.38 -19.09 6.40
C LYS A 292 6.09 -18.25 5.16
N ILE A 293 5.14 -18.72 4.37
CA ILE A 293 4.53 -17.96 3.29
C ILE A 293 3.04 -17.88 3.56
N ASP A 294 2.55 -16.66 3.73
CA ASP A 294 1.13 -16.38 3.94
C ASP A 294 0.57 -15.71 2.68
N ILE A 295 -0.59 -16.20 2.21
CA ILE A 295 -1.27 -15.70 1.02
C ILE A 295 -2.72 -15.43 1.38
N TYR A 296 -3.21 -14.24 1.08
CA TYR A 296 -4.60 -13.85 1.25
C TYR A 296 -5.18 -13.27 -0.04
N ALA A 297 -6.42 -13.65 -0.34
CA ALA A 297 -7.26 -13.02 -1.35
C ALA A 297 -8.70 -13.01 -0.85
N GLU A 298 -9.38 -11.86 -0.97
CA GLU A 298 -10.78 -11.68 -0.54
C GLU A 298 -11.78 -12.48 -1.40
N ASP A 299 -11.45 -12.71 -2.67
CA ASP A 299 -12.33 -13.36 -3.65
C ASP A 299 -11.81 -14.75 -4.02
N ASP A 300 -10.94 -14.86 -5.03
CA ASP A 300 -10.45 -16.15 -5.54
C ASP A 300 -8.92 -16.23 -5.64
N VAL A 301 -8.39 -17.45 -5.50
CA VAL A 301 -7.03 -17.82 -5.89
C VAL A 301 -7.10 -18.89 -6.99
N SER A 302 -6.63 -18.54 -8.19
CA SER A 302 -6.60 -19.44 -9.35
C SER A 302 -5.18 -19.87 -9.71
N MET A 303 -4.93 -21.18 -9.79
CA MET A 303 -3.62 -21.76 -10.13
C MET A 303 -3.76 -22.74 -11.30
N ARG A 304 -2.86 -22.65 -12.29
CA ARG A 304 -2.84 -23.56 -13.45
C ARG A 304 -1.40 -23.81 -13.90
N THR A 305 -1.10 -25.06 -14.23
CA THR A 305 0.11 -25.45 -14.97
C THR A 305 -0.26 -26.11 -16.30
N SER A 306 0.67 -26.10 -17.24
CA SER A 306 0.45 -26.72 -18.56
C SER A 306 0.77 -28.22 -18.57
N ASN A 307 1.56 -28.69 -17.62
CA ASN A 307 1.93 -30.09 -17.46
C ASN A 307 1.56 -30.55 -16.05
N ASP A 308 2.52 -30.59 -15.13
CA ASP A 308 2.33 -31.13 -13.79
C ASP A 308 2.11 -30.00 -12.77
N PHE A 309 1.33 -30.28 -11.73
CA PHE A 309 1.21 -29.45 -10.53
C PHE A 309 1.57 -30.33 -9.34
N ASN A 310 2.73 -30.07 -8.75
CA ASN A 310 3.32 -30.93 -7.73
C ASN A 310 3.25 -30.25 -6.36
N LEU A 311 2.82 -31.02 -5.35
CA LEU A 311 2.85 -30.62 -3.95
C LEU A 311 3.56 -31.72 -3.15
N TYR A 312 4.41 -31.31 -2.22
CA TYR A 312 5.06 -32.21 -1.26
C TYR A 312 5.16 -31.50 0.09
N CYS A 313 4.73 -32.18 1.15
CA CYS A 313 4.86 -31.72 2.52
C CYS A 313 5.45 -32.85 3.37
N GLY A 314 6.41 -32.52 4.25
CA GLY A 314 6.97 -33.49 5.20
C GLY A 314 6.08 -33.70 6.44
N GLY A 315 5.19 -32.76 6.73
CA GLY A 315 4.18 -32.84 7.78
C GLY A 315 2.78 -32.98 7.21
N ASP A 316 1.79 -32.36 7.85
CA ASP A 316 0.38 -32.51 7.49
C ASP A 316 -0.02 -31.66 6.28
N PHE A 317 -0.89 -32.22 5.42
CA PHE A 317 -1.58 -31.50 4.36
C PHE A 317 -3.05 -31.32 4.73
N ASN A 318 -3.40 -30.11 5.17
CA ASN A 318 -4.75 -29.77 5.63
C ASN A 318 -5.51 -28.97 4.58
N LEU A 319 -6.76 -29.35 4.31
CA LEU A 319 -7.68 -28.63 3.43
C LEU A 319 -9.02 -28.44 4.14
N ASP A 320 -9.36 -27.18 4.41
CA ASP A 320 -10.58 -26.79 5.11
C ASP A 320 -11.38 -25.83 4.24
N ALA A 321 -12.59 -26.23 3.86
CA ALA A 321 -13.46 -25.47 2.96
C ALA A 321 -14.91 -25.94 3.09
N ASP A 322 -15.86 -25.07 2.77
CA ASP A 322 -17.29 -25.42 2.73
C ASP A 322 -17.60 -26.54 1.72
N ALA A 323 -16.86 -26.58 0.60
CA ALA A 323 -16.98 -27.63 -0.41
C ALA A 323 -15.64 -27.92 -1.10
N ILE A 324 -15.35 -29.21 -1.30
CA ILE A 324 -14.16 -29.69 -2.03
C ILE A 324 -14.61 -30.50 -3.25
N ASN A 325 -14.15 -30.12 -4.44
CA ASN A 325 -14.45 -30.79 -5.70
C ASN A 325 -13.15 -31.26 -6.38
N ILE A 326 -13.04 -32.56 -6.70
CA ILE A 326 -11.84 -33.14 -7.33
C ILE A 326 -12.25 -34.00 -8.53
N LYS A 327 -11.60 -33.80 -9.68
CA LYS A 327 -11.88 -34.56 -10.91
C LYS A 327 -10.63 -34.84 -11.75
N ALA A 328 -10.34 -36.12 -11.98
CA ALA A 328 -9.44 -36.56 -13.04
C ALA A 328 -10.22 -36.68 -14.36
N ARG A 329 -9.77 -35.98 -15.43
CA ARG A 329 -10.52 -35.92 -16.70
C ARG A 329 -10.25 -37.06 -17.68
N LYS A 330 -9.05 -37.66 -17.63
CA LYS A 330 -8.59 -38.65 -18.61
C LYS A 330 -7.95 -39.87 -17.97
N GLY A 331 -7.14 -39.66 -16.94
CA GLY A 331 -6.46 -40.73 -16.21
C GLY A 331 -7.15 -41.09 -14.91
N ASP A 332 -6.46 -41.92 -14.14
CA ASP A 332 -6.92 -42.42 -12.86
C ASP A 332 -6.71 -41.41 -11.73
N MET A 333 -7.42 -41.62 -10.63
CA MET A 333 -7.13 -40.99 -9.34
C MET A 333 -6.63 -42.08 -8.41
N ALA A 334 -5.40 -41.95 -7.92
CA ALA A 334 -4.79 -42.88 -6.97
C ALA A 334 -4.57 -42.18 -5.63
N ILE A 335 -4.96 -42.84 -4.53
CA ILE A 335 -4.78 -42.38 -3.15
C ILE A 335 -4.26 -43.57 -2.36
N GLU A 336 -3.18 -43.37 -1.60
CA GLU A 336 -2.51 -44.42 -0.83
C GLU A 336 -2.13 -43.92 0.56
N THR A 337 -2.32 -44.76 1.58
CA THR A 337 -1.74 -44.61 2.92
C THR A 337 -0.72 -45.72 3.15
N ALA A 338 0.57 -45.37 3.23
CA ALA A 338 1.65 -46.37 3.27
C ALA A 338 1.77 -47.14 4.59
N GLN A 339 1.47 -46.48 5.73
CA GLN A 339 1.61 -47.06 7.07
C GLN A 339 0.35 -46.93 7.92
N GLY A 340 -0.35 -45.80 7.80
CA GLY A 340 -1.54 -45.49 8.58
C GLY A 340 -2.84 -46.00 7.97
N GLU A 341 -3.92 -45.78 8.70
CA GLU A 341 -5.28 -46.07 8.27
C GLU A 341 -5.78 -45.02 7.28
N PHE A 342 -6.66 -45.45 6.35
CA PHE A 342 -7.44 -44.55 5.52
C PHE A 342 -8.82 -44.35 6.15
N ASN A 343 -9.01 -43.22 6.83
CA ASN A 343 -10.26 -42.87 7.51
C ASN A 343 -11.14 -41.97 6.64
N LEU A 344 -12.40 -42.37 6.42
CA LEU A 344 -13.41 -41.59 5.72
C LEU A 344 -14.64 -41.40 6.61
N HIS A 345 -14.99 -40.13 6.88
CA HIS A 345 -16.15 -39.75 7.68
C HIS A 345 -17.06 -38.80 6.89
N SER A 346 -18.38 -39.01 6.96
CA SER A 346 -19.40 -38.06 6.50
C SER A 346 -20.49 -37.96 7.55
N ASN A 347 -20.94 -36.75 7.88
CA ASN A 347 -22.09 -36.56 8.78
C ASN A 347 -23.42 -37.01 8.13
N LYS A 348 -23.43 -37.20 6.81
CA LYS A 348 -24.56 -37.73 6.04
C LYS A 348 -24.07 -38.98 5.30
N ASP A 349 -24.59 -39.22 4.11
CA ASP A 349 -24.23 -40.38 3.31
C ASP A 349 -22.78 -40.29 2.80
N ILE A 350 -22.12 -41.45 2.72
CA ILE A 350 -21.01 -41.69 1.80
C ILE A 350 -21.62 -42.41 0.59
N LYS A 351 -21.52 -41.81 -0.60
CA LYS A 351 -22.08 -42.37 -1.85
C LYS A 351 -20.97 -42.82 -2.77
N LEU A 352 -20.98 -44.10 -3.12
CA LEU A 352 -20.04 -44.71 -4.07
C LEU A 352 -20.84 -45.31 -5.22
N THR A 353 -20.57 -44.84 -6.44
CA THR A 353 -21.20 -45.33 -7.66
C THR A 353 -20.12 -45.59 -8.71
N THR A 354 -20.23 -46.73 -9.39
CA THR A 354 -19.42 -47.08 -10.55
C THR A 354 -20.35 -47.61 -11.62
N ASP A 355 -20.14 -47.17 -12.87
CA ASP A 355 -20.95 -47.62 -14.01
C ASP A 355 -20.59 -49.06 -14.43
N LEU A 356 -19.45 -49.56 -13.96
CA LEU A 356 -18.97 -50.91 -14.23
C LEU A 356 -18.89 -51.70 -12.91
N ASN A 357 -17.69 -52.11 -12.53
CA ASN A 357 -17.48 -53.00 -11.39
C ASN A 357 -16.91 -52.22 -10.20
N GLY A 358 -17.42 -52.50 -9.01
CA GLY A 358 -16.82 -52.11 -7.74
C GLY A 358 -16.05 -53.29 -7.17
N HIS A 359 -14.73 -53.17 -7.03
CA HIS A 359 -13.89 -54.21 -6.45
C HIS A 359 -13.39 -53.80 -5.07
N ILE A 360 -13.56 -54.68 -4.09
CA ILE A 360 -12.91 -54.57 -2.78
C ILE A 360 -12.06 -55.83 -2.62
N LYS A 361 -10.75 -55.64 -2.50
CA LYS A 361 -9.79 -56.74 -2.35
C LYS A 361 -9.03 -56.55 -1.04
N ALA A 362 -9.09 -57.55 -0.18
CA ALA A 362 -8.24 -57.65 1.01
C ALA A 362 -7.41 -58.94 0.94
N VAL A 363 -6.11 -58.86 1.26
CA VAL A 363 -5.24 -60.04 1.37
C VAL A 363 -5.60 -60.86 2.62
N GLY A 364 -5.87 -60.17 3.73
CA GLY A 364 -6.40 -60.78 4.94
C GLY A 364 -7.91 -60.97 4.83
N ASN A 365 -8.63 -60.33 5.73
CA ASN A 365 -10.08 -60.39 5.79
C ASN A 365 -10.70 -59.03 5.51
N ILE A 366 -11.77 -59.00 4.73
CA ILE A 366 -12.76 -57.92 4.85
C ILE A 366 -13.58 -58.29 6.09
N ARG A 367 -13.33 -57.60 7.21
CA ARG A 367 -14.14 -57.73 8.41
C ARG A 367 -15.08 -56.54 8.48
N ILE A 368 -16.36 -56.82 8.33
CA ILE A 368 -17.42 -55.91 8.75
C ILE A 368 -17.81 -56.43 10.14
N SER A 369 -17.05 -56.03 11.16
CA SER A 369 -17.30 -56.49 12.53
C SER A 369 -18.24 -55.53 13.25
N THR A 370 -19.33 -56.08 13.73
CA THR A 370 -20.21 -55.47 14.72
C THR A 370 -20.30 -56.50 15.85
N ASP A 371 -20.50 -56.08 17.10
CA ASP A 371 -20.73 -57.02 18.21
C ASP A 371 -22.08 -57.79 18.07
N GLY A 372 -22.80 -57.57 16.95
CA GLY A 372 -24.06 -58.22 16.58
C GLY A 372 -24.25 -58.39 15.05
N LEU A 373 -25.38 -57.90 14.51
CA LEU A 373 -25.82 -58.08 13.12
C LEU A 373 -25.12 -57.12 12.15
N ILE A 374 -24.82 -57.57 10.92
CA ILE A 374 -24.54 -56.70 9.76
C ILE A 374 -25.88 -56.29 9.18
N ASP A 375 -26.33 -55.09 9.50
CA ASP A 375 -27.64 -54.60 9.08
C ASP A 375 -27.48 -53.69 7.86
N LEU A 376 -27.99 -54.16 6.70
CA LEU A 376 -28.05 -53.41 5.46
C LEU A 376 -29.22 -52.41 5.45
N ASN A 377 -29.77 -52.04 6.62
CA ASN A 377 -30.66 -50.91 6.87
C ASN A 377 -30.89 -50.67 8.39
N GLY A 378 -29.84 -50.77 9.20
CA GLY A 378 -29.95 -50.84 10.66
C GLY A 378 -29.67 -49.57 11.43
N PRO A 379 -29.87 -49.60 12.77
CA PRO A 379 -29.63 -48.46 13.64
C PRO A 379 -28.14 -48.04 13.67
N GLN A 380 -27.91 -46.80 14.11
CA GLN A 380 -26.70 -46.00 13.92
C GLN A 380 -25.37 -46.67 14.38
N ALA A 381 -24.33 -46.60 13.54
CA ALA A 381 -22.98 -47.12 13.78
C ALA A 381 -22.04 -46.13 14.50
N THR A 382 -20.90 -46.62 15.02
CA THR A 382 -19.85 -45.80 15.63
C THR A 382 -19.19 -44.85 14.62
N GLU A 383 -18.97 -43.60 15.02
CA GLU A 383 -18.42 -42.56 14.13
C GLU A 383 -16.92 -42.76 13.87
N ALA A 384 -16.48 -42.43 12.65
CA ALA A 384 -15.08 -42.41 12.29
C ALA A 384 -14.35 -41.23 12.97
N THR A 385 -13.04 -41.40 13.20
CA THR A 385 -12.21 -40.35 13.79
C THR A 385 -12.13 -39.14 12.85
N LYS A 386 -12.51 -37.97 13.38
CA LYS A 386 -12.48 -36.69 12.65
C LYS A 386 -11.15 -35.98 12.88
N PRO A 387 -10.64 -35.21 11.90
CA PRO A 387 -9.58 -34.25 12.15
C PRO A 387 -9.98 -33.30 13.30
N THR A 388 -9.03 -32.96 14.16
CA THR A 388 -9.28 -32.06 15.30
C THR A 388 -9.04 -30.62 14.86
N PRO A 389 -10.03 -29.72 14.98
CA PRO A 389 -9.83 -28.31 14.67
C PRO A 389 -8.89 -27.63 15.67
N ASN A 390 -8.10 -26.68 15.17
CA ASN A 390 -7.33 -25.72 15.96
C ASN A 390 -8.20 -24.51 16.28
N ASN A 391 -8.01 -23.93 17.47
CA ASN A 391 -8.58 -22.63 17.83
C ASN A 391 -7.65 -21.52 17.34
N LEU A 392 -8.14 -20.63 16.48
CA LEU A 392 -7.40 -19.52 15.90
C LEU A 392 -7.74 -18.23 16.67
N GLU A 393 -7.19 -18.08 17.87
CA GLU A 393 -7.55 -17.01 18.81
C GLU A 393 -7.25 -15.59 18.30
N ILE A 394 -6.29 -15.48 17.39
CA ILE A 394 -5.82 -14.22 16.80
C ILE A 394 -6.71 -13.77 15.63
N ASN A 395 -7.41 -14.72 15.00
CA ASN A 395 -8.26 -14.44 13.86
C ASN A 395 -9.62 -13.88 14.27
N THR A 396 -10.20 -13.08 13.39
CA THR A 396 -11.48 -12.40 13.64
C THR A 396 -12.65 -13.06 12.92
N SER A 397 -12.41 -13.52 11.69
CA SER A 397 -13.44 -14.11 10.83
C SER A 397 -13.46 -15.63 10.97
N ILE A 398 -12.30 -16.28 10.86
CA ILE A 398 -12.15 -17.75 10.96
C ILE A 398 -11.53 -18.09 12.31
N LYS A 399 -12.36 -18.51 13.26
CA LYS A 399 -11.94 -18.78 14.64
C LYS A 399 -11.55 -20.23 14.90
N GLU A 400 -11.99 -21.15 14.05
CA GLU A 400 -11.67 -22.57 14.14
C GLU A 400 -11.39 -23.10 12.74
N SER A 401 -10.33 -23.89 12.60
CA SER A 401 -10.01 -24.60 11.35
C SER A 401 -9.11 -25.79 11.63
N ILE A 402 -9.17 -26.84 10.81
CA ILE A 402 -8.17 -27.93 10.86
C ILE A 402 -6.78 -27.44 10.45
N THR A 403 -6.70 -26.30 9.77
CA THR A 403 -5.44 -25.60 9.48
C THR A 403 -4.98 -24.83 10.73
N GLY A 404 -3.69 -24.88 11.03
CA GLY A 404 -3.13 -24.18 12.21
C GLY A 404 -2.95 -22.67 12.05
N ARG A 405 -3.18 -22.14 10.83
CA ARG A 405 -2.97 -20.74 10.47
C ARG A 405 -3.78 -20.41 9.23
N VAL A 406 -4.58 -19.34 9.29
CA VAL A 406 -5.40 -18.86 8.17
C VAL A 406 -5.19 -17.34 8.03
N PRO A 407 -4.49 -16.88 6.98
CA PRO A 407 -4.39 -15.45 6.66
C PRO A 407 -5.75 -14.76 6.47
N GLU A 408 -5.91 -13.52 6.97
CA GLU A 408 -7.12 -12.70 6.80
C GLU A 408 -6.79 -11.34 6.15
N ALA A 409 -7.83 -10.54 5.89
CA ALA A 409 -7.66 -9.15 5.45
C ALA A 409 -6.84 -8.34 6.46
N GLU A 410 -6.05 -7.38 5.96
CA GLU A 410 -5.38 -6.44 6.85
C GLU A 410 -6.41 -5.58 7.61
N PRO A 411 -6.18 -5.28 8.90
CA PRO A 411 -5.03 -5.66 9.70
C PRO A 411 -5.18 -7.10 10.22
N TRP A 412 -4.24 -7.98 9.88
CA TRP A 412 -4.24 -9.35 10.36
C TRP A 412 -3.35 -9.51 11.60
N GLY A 413 -3.93 -9.95 12.72
CA GLY A 413 -3.17 -10.13 13.96
C GLY A 413 -2.17 -11.30 13.91
N GLY A 414 -2.27 -12.19 12.92
CA GLY A 414 -1.43 -13.38 12.81
C GLY A 414 0.00 -13.13 12.35
N HIS A 415 0.35 -11.88 12.00
CA HIS A 415 1.72 -11.46 11.72
C HIS A 415 2.63 -11.73 12.93
N ALA A 416 3.79 -12.35 12.70
CA ALA A 416 4.73 -12.69 13.77
C ALA A 416 5.64 -11.51 14.14
N GLU A 417 5.75 -10.53 13.25
CA GLU A 417 6.67 -9.41 13.35
C GLU A 417 6.14 -8.34 14.33
N GLU A 418 6.99 -7.96 15.28
CA GLU A 418 6.67 -6.91 16.25
C GLU A 418 6.77 -5.52 15.60
N GLN A 419 5.78 -4.68 15.90
CA GLN A 419 5.77 -3.29 15.46
C GLN A 419 7.00 -2.54 16.02
N GLU A 420 7.67 -1.76 15.17
CA GLU A 420 8.80 -0.92 15.54
C GLU A 420 8.34 0.46 16.02
N MET A 421 9.21 1.16 16.74
CA MET A 421 9.03 2.60 16.95
C MET A 421 9.14 3.29 15.60
N LEU A 422 8.15 4.07 15.18
CA LEU A 422 8.18 4.76 13.90
C LEU A 422 9.08 6.01 14.01
N PRO A 423 10.22 6.04 13.29
CA PRO A 423 11.15 7.16 13.38
C PRO A 423 10.57 8.44 12.78
N GLN A 424 10.57 9.54 13.53
CA GLN A 424 10.02 10.80 13.05
C GLN A 424 11.05 11.65 12.28
N PRO A 425 10.65 12.31 11.18
CA PRO A 425 11.47 13.32 10.52
C PRO A 425 11.52 14.63 11.32
N ALA A 426 12.64 15.35 11.23
CA ALA A 426 12.83 16.66 11.85
C ALA A 426 11.79 17.68 11.36
N SER A 427 11.27 18.51 12.27
CA SER A 427 10.30 19.57 11.94
C SER A 427 10.91 20.64 11.02
N PRO A 428 10.15 21.24 10.09
CA PRO A 428 10.55 22.46 9.36
C PRO A 428 11.13 23.56 10.24
N ASN A 429 10.69 23.67 11.50
CA ASN A 429 11.11 24.73 12.42
C ASN A 429 12.47 24.52 13.09
N ALA A 430 13.25 23.53 12.66
CA ALA A 430 14.48 23.08 13.32
C ALA A 430 14.25 22.62 14.78
N ASP A 431 13.01 22.31 15.16
CA ASP A 431 12.70 21.74 16.45
C ASP A 431 13.17 20.28 16.49
N LEU A 432 14.19 20.02 17.32
CA LEU A 432 14.81 18.72 17.55
C LEU A 432 14.21 18.00 18.77
N THR A 433 13.02 18.38 19.22
CA THR A 433 12.36 17.75 20.39
C THR A 433 11.43 16.59 20.04
N ALA A 434 11.19 16.35 18.74
CA ALA A 434 10.35 15.25 18.27
C ALA A 434 10.90 13.89 18.73
N LYS A 435 10.01 13.00 19.15
CA LYS A 435 10.35 11.66 19.63
C LYS A 435 9.78 10.61 18.71
N ASP A 436 10.49 9.49 18.57
CA ASP A 436 9.99 8.38 17.76
C ASP A 436 8.68 7.85 18.35
N ILE A 437 7.78 7.44 17.46
CA ILE A 437 6.40 7.12 17.81
C ILE A 437 6.32 5.67 18.25
N ASP A 438 5.82 5.44 19.45
CA ASP A 438 5.48 4.10 19.92
C ASP A 438 4.08 3.70 19.42
N MET A 439 4.05 2.91 18.34
CA MET A 439 2.80 2.48 17.72
C MET A 439 1.94 1.63 18.66
N SER A 440 2.52 0.95 19.65
CA SER A 440 1.75 0.17 20.64
C SER A 440 0.84 1.04 21.52
N LYS A 441 1.17 2.34 21.65
CA LYS A 441 0.40 3.32 22.43
C LYS A 441 -0.70 4.01 21.63
N ILE A 442 -0.74 3.82 20.31
CA ILE A 442 -1.74 4.43 19.45
C ILE A 442 -2.99 3.56 19.44
N LYS A 443 -4.11 4.11 19.91
CA LYS A 443 -5.37 3.37 20.16
C LYS A 443 -6.02 2.77 18.92
N ASN A 444 -5.59 3.14 17.71
CA ASN A 444 -6.06 2.51 16.48
C ASN A 444 -5.35 1.19 16.16
N ASN A 445 -4.20 0.87 16.79
CA ASN A 445 -3.44 -0.37 16.53
C ASN A 445 -4.16 -1.64 16.99
N GLN A 446 -5.27 -1.49 17.70
CA GLN A 446 -6.10 -2.62 18.06
C GLN A 446 -7.11 -2.82 16.93
N GLN A 447 -7.07 -4.00 16.31
CA GLN A 447 -8.22 -4.55 15.61
C GLN A 447 -9.48 -4.17 16.40
N PRO A 448 -10.57 -3.69 15.76
CA PRO A 448 -11.79 -3.37 16.48
C PRO A 448 -12.15 -4.57 17.36
N ASN A 449 -12.11 -4.35 18.69
CA ASN A 449 -12.34 -5.39 19.67
C ASN A 449 -13.59 -6.18 19.24
N SER A 450 -13.47 -7.51 19.13
CA SER A 450 -14.65 -8.36 19.04
C SER A 450 -15.48 -8.06 20.29
N SER A 451 -16.57 -7.32 20.14
CA SER A 451 -17.41 -6.98 21.27
C SER A 451 -17.99 -8.28 21.79
N LYS A 452 -17.38 -8.81 22.87
CA LYS A 452 -18.08 -9.66 23.82
C LYS A 452 -19.12 -8.77 24.50
N GLY A 453 -20.21 -8.52 23.78
CA GLY A 453 -21.38 -7.84 24.31
C GLY A 453 -22.02 -8.74 25.35
N ASN A 454 -21.53 -8.67 26.59
CA ASN A 454 -22.36 -8.94 27.75
C ASN A 454 -23.51 -7.92 27.68
N VAL A 455 -24.66 -8.36 27.20
CA VAL A 455 -25.92 -7.62 27.30
C VAL A 455 -26.33 -7.63 28.77
N GLN A 456 -25.70 -6.76 29.57
CA GLN A 456 -26.26 -6.31 30.83
C GLN A 456 -27.16 -5.13 30.52
N GLY A 457 -28.45 -5.42 30.40
CA GLY A 457 -29.48 -4.41 30.25
C GLY A 457 -29.44 -3.40 31.39
N LYS A 458 -29.31 -2.12 31.03
CA LYS A 458 -29.77 -1.00 31.85
C LYS A 458 -30.79 -0.21 31.04
N GLY A 459 -32.00 -0.20 31.56
CA GLY A 459 -33.18 0.30 30.90
C GLY A 459 -33.15 1.81 30.66
N SER A 460 -33.72 2.20 29.53
CA SER A 460 -34.22 3.54 29.29
C SER A 460 -35.75 3.46 29.18
N GLN A 461 -36.42 4.00 30.19
CA GLN A 461 -37.86 4.20 30.18
C GLN A 461 -38.28 4.99 28.94
N ARG A 462 -39.24 4.46 28.18
CA ARG A 462 -40.14 5.28 27.38
C ARG A 462 -41.57 4.92 27.73
N HIS A 463 -42.24 5.95 28.22
CA HIS A 463 -43.62 6.03 28.62
C HIS A 463 -44.53 5.75 27.41
N ASN A 464 -45.45 4.80 27.51
CA ASN A 464 -46.60 4.71 26.61
C ASN A 464 -47.86 4.54 27.48
N PRO A 465 -48.91 5.37 27.31
CA PRO A 465 -50.00 5.45 28.28
C PRO A 465 -51.13 4.46 27.98
N ARG A 466 -51.85 4.10 29.06
CA ARG A 466 -53.14 3.40 29.18
C ARG A 466 -53.11 1.86 29.34
N ASN A 467 -53.13 1.48 30.63
CA ASN A 467 -53.82 0.31 31.22
C ASN A 467 -55.21 0.10 30.58
N SER A 468 -55.76 -1.11 30.48
CA SER A 468 -56.07 -1.97 31.64
C SER A 468 -56.53 -3.38 31.24
N GLN A 469 -56.12 -4.39 32.04
CA GLN A 469 -56.88 -5.60 32.45
C GLN A 469 -57.26 -6.59 31.32
N GLU A 470 -57.19 -7.92 31.44
CA GLU A 470 -57.13 -8.84 32.58
C GLU A 470 -56.82 -10.26 32.03
N LYS A 471 -56.08 -11.06 32.81
CA LYS A 471 -56.24 -12.51 33.09
C LYS A 471 -56.29 -13.60 31.98
N VAL A 472 -55.34 -14.55 32.17
CA VAL A 472 -55.52 -16.01 32.37
C VAL A 472 -55.59 -16.93 31.14
N ASP A 473 -54.51 -17.70 31.01
CA ASP A 473 -54.35 -19.14 30.79
C ASP A 473 -55.29 -19.95 29.86
N ASN A 474 -54.59 -20.68 28.96
CA ASN A 474 -54.62 -22.14 28.80
C ASN A 474 -55.51 -22.85 27.74
N PHE A 475 -54.88 -23.88 27.16
CA PHE A 475 -55.35 -25.07 26.40
C PHE A 475 -56.01 -24.81 25.01
N ASN A 476 -55.49 -25.32 23.89
CA ASN A 476 -55.32 -26.71 23.41
C ASN A 476 -56.47 -27.16 22.48
N GLU A 477 -56.09 -27.91 21.44
CA GLU A 477 -56.86 -28.78 20.54
C GLU A 477 -57.65 -28.21 19.33
N ASN A 478 -57.34 -28.86 18.19
CA ASN A 478 -58.03 -29.00 16.89
C ASN A 478 -59.46 -29.60 17.08
N PRO A 479 -60.36 -29.85 16.07
CA PRO A 479 -60.39 -29.58 14.62
C PRO A 479 -61.80 -29.18 14.04
N ASN A 480 -61.89 -29.15 12.69
CA ASN A 480 -63.05 -29.40 11.81
C ASN A 480 -64.03 -28.30 11.35
N ASN A 481 -64.06 -28.14 10.01
CA ASN A 481 -65.19 -28.09 9.06
C ASN A 481 -66.45 -27.25 9.36
N ASN A 482 -66.78 -26.35 8.42
CA ASN A 482 -67.96 -26.54 7.55
C ASN A 482 -68.06 -25.48 6.42
N LEU A 483 -68.36 -25.99 5.20
CA LEU A 483 -69.43 -25.60 4.24
C LEU A 483 -69.56 -24.11 3.85
N SER A 484 -69.93 -23.69 2.64
CA SER A 484 -70.36 -24.29 1.37
C SER A 484 -70.61 -23.12 0.39
N ASP A 485 -70.46 -23.39 -0.91
CA ASP A 485 -71.28 -22.92 -2.05
C ASP A 485 -70.52 -22.37 -3.26
N GLY A 486 -70.67 -23.09 -4.39
CA GLY A 486 -71.44 -22.55 -5.50
C GLY A 486 -70.72 -22.06 -6.76
N ARG A 487 -70.42 -22.99 -7.68
CA ARG A 487 -70.50 -22.90 -9.16
C ARG A 487 -69.58 -21.91 -9.92
N VAL A 488 -69.15 -22.07 -11.18
CA VAL A 488 -69.10 -23.10 -12.24
C VAL A 488 -68.20 -22.50 -13.36
N ALA A 489 -67.45 -23.37 -14.07
CA ALA A 489 -66.92 -23.28 -15.45
C ALA A 489 -65.73 -22.37 -15.80
N GLY A 490 -64.77 -22.97 -16.53
CA GLY A 490 -63.86 -22.25 -17.43
C GLY A 490 -62.54 -22.96 -17.69
N ASN A 491 -62.52 -23.89 -18.66
CA ASN A 491 -61.34 -24.60 -19.16
C ASN A 491 -60.18 -23.67 -19.58
N ASN A 492 -58.94 -24.12 -19.37
CA ASN A 492 -57.89 -24.13 -20.41
C ASN A 492 -56.67 -24.96 -19.97
N LEU A 493 -56.44 -26.06 -20.69
CA LEU A 493 -55.17 -26.80 -20.76
C LEU A 493 -54.58 -26.62 -22.18
N PRO A 494 -53.26 -26.85 -22.36
CA PRO A 494 -52.44 -26.26 -23.41
C PRO A 494 -52.36 -27.13 -24.67
N PRO A 495 -51.52 -26.75 -25.65
CA PRO A 495 -50.74 -27.79 -26.30
C PRO A 495 -49.27 -27.46 -26.58
N GLN A 496 -48.53 -28.55 -26.62
CA GLN A 496 -47.13 -28.77 -26.93
C GLN A 496 -46.85 -28.82 -28.46
N PHE A 497 -45.59 -28.50 -28.81
CA PHE A 497 -44.73 -29.03 -29.89
C PHE A 497 -45.21 -29.09 -31.36
N ASN A 498 -44.39 -28.55 -32.27
CA ASN A 498 -43.94 -29.31 -33.46
C ASN A 498 -42.65 -28.79 -34.12
N GLU A 499 -41.88 -29.75 -34.64
CA GLU A 499 -40.56 -29.68 -35.27
C GLU A 499 -40.54 -29.02 -36.67
N ARG A 500 -39.39 -28.49 -37.11
CA ARG A 500 -38.73 -28.90 -38.38
C ARG A 500 -37.36 -28.25 -38.63
N ALA A 501 -36.53 -29.01 -39.35
CA ALA A 501 -35.10 -28.85 -39.62
C ALA A 501 -34.73 -28.04 -40.89
N GLY A 502 -33.56 -27.38 -40.84
CA GLY A 502 -32.55 -27.03 -41.89
C GLY A 502 -32.97 -26.50 -43.29
N PRO A 503 -32.02 -26.25 -44.23
CA PRO A 503 -30.54 -26.17 -44.14
C PRO A 503 -29.90 -24.92 -44.82
N THR A 504 -28.67 -24.57 -44.44
CA THR A 504 -27.42 -24.45 -45.25
C THR A 504 -26.30 -23.93 -44.39
#